data_AF-A0A2J8RAZ6-F1
#
_entry.id   AF-A0A2J8RAZ6-F1
#
_cell.length_a   1.000
_cell.length_b   1.000
_cell.length_c   1.000
_cell.angle_alpha   90.00
_cell.angle_beta   90.00
_cell.angle_gamma   90.00
#
_symmetry.space_group_name_H-M   'P 1'
#
loop_
_entity.id
_entity.type
_entity.pdbx_description
1 polymer ?
#
loop_
_entity_poly.entity_id
_entity_poly.type
_entity_poly.pdbx_seq_one_letter_code
_entity_poly.pdbx_strand_id
1 'polypeptide(L)'
;MPKIVLNGVTVDFPFQPYKCQQEYMTKVLECLQQKVNGILESPTGTGKTLCLLCTTLAWREHLRDGISARKIAERVQGELFPDRALSSWGNAAAAAAGDPIACYTDIPKIIYASRTHSQLTQVINELRNTSYRPKVCVLGSREQLCIHPEVKKQESNHIQIHLCRKKVASRSCHFYNNVEEKSLEQELASPILDIEDLVKSGSKHRVCPYYLSRNLKQQADIIFMPYNYLLDAKSRRAHNIDLKGTVVIFDEAHNVEKMCEESASFDLTPHDLASGLDIIDQVLEEQTKTAQQGEPHPEFSADSTSP
;
A
#
# COMPACT_ATOMS: atom_id res chain seq x y z
N MET A 1 3.38 7.22 -29.54
CA MET A 1 4.00 6.02 -28.94
C MET A 1 3.71 4.85 -29.84
N PRO A 2 4.71 4.08 -30.32
CA PRO A 2 4.47 2.86 -31.09
C PRO A 2 3.62 1.85 -30.33
N LYS A 3 2.76 1.15 -31.06
CA LYS A 3 1.92 0.06 -30.55
C LYS A 3 2.44 -1.26 -31.08
N ILE A 4 2.67 -2.21 -30.18
CA ILE A 4 3.32 -3.48 -30.53
C ILE A 4 2.48 -4.60 -29.97
N VAL A 5 2.16 -5.56 -30.83
CA VAL A 5 1.35 -6.71 -30.44
C VAL A 5 2.30 -7.85 -30.05
N LEU A 6 2.27 -8.23 -28.77
CA LEU A 6 3.04 -9.32 -28.21
C LEU A 6 2.07 -10.27 -27.49
N ASN A 7 2.11 -11.57 -27.79
CA ASN A 7 1.22 -12.59 -27.18
C ASN A 7 -0.27 -12.18 -27.11
N GLY A 8 -0.78 -11.52 -28.17
CA GLY A 8 -2.17 -11.05 -28.25
C GLY A 8 -2.49 -9.78 -27.46
N VAL A 9 -1.52 -9.20 -26.76
CA VAL A 9 -1.65 -7.94 -26.01
C VAL A 9 -1.01 -6.80 -26.80
N THR A 10 -1.72 -5.69 -26.94
CA THR A 10 -1.16 -4.47 -27.55
C THR A 10 -0.47 -3.65 -26.48
N VAL A 11 0.85 -3.52 -26.57
CA VAL A 11 1.66 -2.70 -25.68
C VAL A 11 1.96 -1.37 -26.37
N ASP A 12 1.45 -0.28 -25.79
CA ASP A 12 1.91 1.07 -26.10
C ASP A 12 3.27 1.28 -25.42
N PHE A 13 4.32 1.56 -26.19
CA PHE A 13 5.66 1.76 -25.67
C PHE A 13 6.18 3.16 -26.04
N PRO A 14 6.92 3.88 -25.16
CA PRO A 14 7.29 5.28 -25.44
C PRO A 14 8.17 5.50 -26.68
N PHE A 15 8.98 4.51 -27.05
CA PHE A 15 9.89 4.55 -28.20
C PHE A 15 9.86 3.20 -28.94
N GLN A 16 10.56 3.07 -30.07
CA GLN A 16 10.65 1.79 -30.77
C GLN A 16 11.54 0.82 -29.97
N PRO A 17 11.01 -0.29 -29.43
CA PRO A 17 11.80 -1.15 -28.55
C PRO A 17 12.79 -1.99 -29.33
N TYR A 18 13.94 -2.19 -28.71
CA TYR A 18 14.96 -3.12 -29.18
C TYR A 18 14.47 -4.56 -29.11
N LYS A 19 15.13 -5.45 -29.87
CA LYS A 19 14.78 -6.87 -29.89
C LYS A 19 14.83 -7.52 -28.50
N CYS A 20 15.86 -7.23 -27.71
CA CYS A 20 15.97 -7.72 -26.34
C CYS A 20 14.84 -7.23 -25.42
N GLN A 21 14.36 -6.01 -25.62
CA GLN A 21 13.20 -5.48 -24.88
C GLN A 21 11.92 -6.21 -25.28
N GLN A 22 11.73 -6.49 -26.57
CA GLN A 22 10.57 -7.28 -27.03
C GLN A 22 10.58 -8.70 -26.47
N GLU A 23 11.75 -9.35 -26.43
CA GLU A 23 11.92 -10.67 -25.79
C GLU A 23 11.59 -10.61 -24.29
N TYR A 24 12.09 -9.59 -23.59
CA TYR A 24 11.79 -9.37 -22.17
C TYR A 24 10.29 -9.17 -21.93
N MET A 25 9.64 -8.27 -22.69
CA MET A 25 8.20 -8.00 -22.61
C MET A 25 7.37 -9.26 -22.92
N THR A 26 7.79 -10.06 -23.90
CA THR A 26 7.13 -11.34 -24.22
C THR A 26 7.17 -12.30 -23.03
N LYS A 27 8.31 -12.41 -22.35
CA LYS A 27 8.45 -13.25 -21.15
C LYS A 27 7.65 -12.76 -19.96
N VAL A 28 7.55 -11.44 -19.77
CA VAL A 28 6.64 -10.85 -18.78
C VAL A 28 5.19 -11.26 -19.07
N LEU A 29 4.73 -11.15 -20.31
CA LEU A 29 3.37 -11.54 -20.70
C LEU A 29 3.10 -13.03 -20.50
N GLU A 30 4.05 -13.90 -20.86
CA GLU A 30 3.94 -15.34 -20.61
C GLU A 30 3.72 -15.62 -19.11
N CYS A 31 4.52 -15.01 -18.23
CA CYS A 31 4.38 -15.19 -16.78
C CYS A 31 3.00 -14.75 -16.28
N LEU A 32 2.54 -13.57 -16.72
CA LEU A 32 1.25 -12.99 -16.33
C LEU A 32 0.06 -13.83 -16.83
N GLN A 33 0.09 -14.28 -18.08
CA GLN A 33 -0.98 -15.06 -18.71
C GLN A 33 -1.06 -16.48 -18.14
N GLN A 34 0.10 -17.12 -17.90
CA GLN A 34 0.17 -18.48 -17.33
C GLN A 34 0.04 -18.50 -15.81
N LYS A 35 0.03 -17.34 -15.14
CA LYS A 35 -0.02 -17.19 -13.68
C LYS A 35 1.14 -17.91 -12.97
N VAL A 36 2.34 -17.78 -13.53
CA VAL A 36 3.57 -18.36 -12.97
C VAL A 36 4.52 -17.27 -12.48
N ASN A 37 5.39 -17.63 -11.54
CA ASN A 37 6.44 -16.73 -11.08
C ASN A 37 7.56 -16.68 -12.12
N GLY A 38 8.07 -15.47 -12.40
CA GLY A 38 9.17 -15.25 -13.33
C GLY A 38 10.37 -14.60 -12.63
N ILE A 39 11.56 -15.16 -12.85
CA ILE A 39 12.83 -14.48 -12.56
C ILE A 39 13.38 -14.01 -13.90
N LEU A 40 13.37 -12.70 -14.12
CA LEU A 40 13.69 -12.09 -15.41
C LEU A 40 14.93 -11.21 -15.29
N GLU A 41 16.01 -11.64 -15.93
CA GLU A 41 17.27 -10.91 -15.99
C GLU A 41 17.38 -10.13 -17.29
N SER A 42 17.83 -8.87 -17.21
CA SER A 42 18.31 -8.13 -18.37
C SER A 42 19.51 -7.26 -17.96
N PRO A 43 20.43 -6.97 -18.90
CA PRO A 43 21.55 -6.07 -18.63
C PRO A 43 21.08 -4.67 -18.20
N THR A 44 21.83 -4.02 -17.32
CA THR A 44 21.57 -2.65 -16.88
C THR A 44 21.55 -1.69 -18.08
N GLY A 45 20.69 -0.68 -18.03
CA GLY A 45 20.57 0.33 -19.11
C GLY A 45 19.72 -0.10 -20.31
N THR A 46 19.14 -1.31 -20.29
CA THR A 46 18.23 -1.80 -21.34
C THR A 46 16.77 -1.36 -21.17
N GLY A 47 16.46 -0.52 -20.17
CA GLY A 47 15.09 -0.04 -19.92
C GLY A 47 14.15 -1.11 -19.32
N LYS A 48 14.68 -2.01 -18.49
CA LYS A 48 13.94 -3.09 -17.81
C LYS A 48 12.69 -2.57 -17.09
N THR A 49 12.84 -1.51 -16.29
CA THR A 49 11.77 -0.86 -15.53
C THR A 49 10.60 -0.47 -16.44
N LEU A 50 10.89 0.23 -17.54
CA LEU A 50 9.87 0.67 -18.50
C LEU A 50 9.21 -0.51 -19.24
N CYS A 51 9.99 -1.51 -19.64
CA CYS A 51 9.45 -2.74 -20.26
C CYS A 51 8.47 -3.41 -19.31
N LEU A 52 8.90 -3.65 -18.08
CA LEU A 52 8.11 -4.32 -17.04
C LEU A 52 6.82 -3.55 -16.73
N LEU A 53 6.92 -2.22 -16.57
CA LEU A 53 5.78 -1.37 -16.25
C LEU A 53 4.78 -1.27 -17.42
N CYS A 54 5.24 -0.97 -18.64
CA CYS A 54 4.36 -0.84 -19.81
C CYS A 54 3.67 -2.17 -20.12
N THR A 55 4.40 -3.28 -20.09
CA THR A 55 3.83 -4.60 -20.38
C THR A 55 2.81 -5.03 -19.34
N THR A 56 3.08 -4.82 -18.05
CA THR A 56 2.13 -5.20 -16.99
C THR A 56 0.85 -4.35 -17.06
N LEU A 57 0.99 -3.05 -17.34
CA LEU A 57 -0.16 -2.15 -17.50
C LEU A 57 -0.98 -2.49 -18.75
N ALA A 58 -0.32 -2.74 -19.89
CA ALA A 58 -0.97 -3.18 -21.12
C ALA A 58 -1.76 -4.48 -20.93
N TRP A 59 -1.17 -5.47 -20.24
CA TRP A 59 -1.85 -6.72 -19.92
C TRP A 59 -3.08 -6.49 -19.03
N ARG A 60 -2.96 -5.62 -18.02
CA ARG A 60 -4.07 -5.28 -17.14
C ARG A 60 -5.21 -4.56 -17.87
N GLU A 61 -4.89 -3.62 -18.76
CA GLU A 61 -5.88 -2.96 -19.62
C GLU A 61 -6.55 -3.95 -20.57
N HIS A 62 -5.78 -4.85 -21.20
CA HIS A 62 -6.32 -5.91 -22.04
C HIS A 62 -7.30 -6.83 -21.28
N LEU A 63 -6.98 -7.20 -20.04
CA LEU A 63 -7.91 -7.96 -19.19
C LEU A 63 -9.18 -7.18 -18.87
N ARG A 64 -9.06 -5.90 -18.48
CA ARG A 64 -10.20 -5.03 -18.21
C ARG A 64 -11.13 -4.93 -19.42
N ASP A 65 -10.55 -4.73 -20.60
CA ASP A 65 -11.29 -4.56 -21.84
C ASP A 65 -11.98 -5.88 -22.24
N GLY A 66 -11.31 -7.02 -22.06
CA GLY A 66 -11.88 -8.35 -22.28
C GLY A 66 -13.05 -8.68 -21.33
N ILE A 67 -12.94 -8.33 -20.05
CA ILE A 67 -14.05 -8.50 -19.07
C ILE A 67 -15.21 -7.59 -19.44
N SER A 68 -14.93 -6.34 -19.80
CA SER A 68 -15.94 -5.36 -20.18
C SER A 68 -16.70 -5.82 -21.43
N ALA A 69 -16.00 -6.31 -22.44
CA ALA A 69 -16.60 -6.86 -23.67
C ALA A 69 -17.51 -8.06 -23.39
N ARG A 70 -17.09 -9.00 -22.53
CA ARG A 70 -17.91 -10.17 -22.15
C ARG A 70 -19.20 -9.77 -21.44
N LYS A 71 -19.12 -8.87 -20.44
CA LYS A 71 -20.29 -8.39 -19.71
C LYS A 71 -21.27 -7.62 -20.62
N ILE A 72 -20.76 -6.89 -21.61
CA ILE A 72 -21.60 -6.24 -22.63
C ILE A 72 -22.32 -7.30 -23.48
N ALA A 73 -21.60 -8.33 -23.94
CA ALA A 73 -22.19 -9.42 -24.72
C ALA A 73 -23.29 -10.17 -23.93
N GLU A 74 -23.06 -10.46 -22.65
CA GLU A 74 -24.04 -11.09 -21.74
C GLU A 74 -25.31 -10.24 -21.56
N ARG A 75 -25.16 -8.92 -21.43
CA ARG A 75 -26.30 -7.99 -21.32
C ARG A 75 -27.11 -7.87 -22.61
N VAL A 76 -26.46 -7.99 -23.77
CA VAL A 76 -27.12 -7.94 -25.08
C VAL A 76 -27.87 -9.25 -25.39
N GLN A 77 -27.43 -10.38 -24.84
CA GLN A 77 -28.07 -11.69 -25.07
C GLN A 77 -29.30 -11.98 -24.19
N GLY A 78 -29.57 -11.18 -23.15
CA GLY A 78 -30.88 -11.13 -22.47
C GLY A 78 -31.55 -12.47 -22.18
N GLU A 79 -31.06 -13.24 -21.19
CA GLU A 79 -31.90 -14.21 -20.50
C GLU A 79 -31.90 -13.98 -18.99
N LEU A 80 -33.13 -13.87 -18.50
CA LEU A 80 -33.54 -13.73 -17.12
C LEU A 80 -33.53 -15.12 -16.48
N PHE A 81 -32.38 -15.58 -15.96
CA PHE A 81 -32.35 -16.74 -15.05
C PHE A 81 -31.53 -16.43 -13.80
N PRO A 82 -32.16 -16.46 -12.60
CA PRO A 82 -31.45 -16.46 -11.34
C PRO A 82 -31.17 -17.91 -10.95
N ASP A 83 -30.11 -18.53 -11.49
CA ASP A 83 -29.39 -19.53 -10.69
C ASP A 83 -28.07 -19.97 -11.31
N ARG A 84 -27.10 -20.18 -10.42
CA ARG A 84 -25.85 -20.95 -10.58
C ARG A 84 -24.69 -20.26 -11.33
N ALA A 85 -23.46 -20.15 -10.80
CA ALA A 85 -22.84 -20.78 -9.65
C ALA A 85 -21.98 -19.75 -8.89
N LEU A 86 -22.20 -19.69 -7.57
CA LEU A 86 -21.31 -19.08 -6.60
C LEU A 86 -19.95 -19.81 -6.66
N SER A 87 -19.03 -19.33 -7.49
CA SER A 87 -17.61 -19.49 -7.18
C SER A 87 -17.33 -18.58 -6.00
N SER A 88 -17.45 -19.18 -4.81
CA SER A 88 -16.88 -18.76 -3.53
C SER A 88 -15.80 -17.69 -3.75
N TRP A 89 -16.06 -16.46 -3.29
CA TRP A 89 -15.19 -15.60 -2.49
C TRP A 89 -16.03 -14.42 -1.95
N GLY A 90 -16.41 -14.48 -0.67
CA GLY A 90 -16.62 -13.32 0.20
C GLY A 90 -17.85 -12.41 -0.01
N ASN A 91 -18.82 -12.56 0.89
CA ASN A 91 -19.86 -11.62 1.32
C ASN A 91 -20.92 -11.11 0.31
N ALA A 92 -22.06 -11.78 0.35
CA ALA A 92 -23.29 -11.54 -0.41
C ALA A 92 -24.15 -10.32 0.05
N ALA A 93 -23.53 -9.24 0.55
CA ALA A 93 -24.28 -8.07 1.05
C ALA A 93 -24.32 -6.86 0.09
N ALA A 94 -23.58 -6.88 -1.02
CA ALA A 94 -23.44 -5.72 -1.93
C ALA A 94 -24.34 -5.76 -3.18
N ALA A 95 -25.26 -6.72 -3.30
CA ALA A 95 -26.01 -6.95 -4.54
C ALA A 95 -27.24 -6.03 -4.75
N ALA A 96 -27.54 -5.09 -3.84
CA ALA A 96 -28.78 -4.31 -3.87
C ALA A 96 -28.65 -2.86 -4.36
N ALA A 97 -27.45 -2.37 -4.66
CA ALA A 97 -27.26 -1.04 -5.24
C ALA A 97 -26.34 -1.17 -6.46
N GLY A 98 -26.70 -0.52 -7.57
CA GLY A 98 -25.92 -0.50 -8.82
C GLY A 98 -24.59 0.22 -8.66
N ASP A 99 -23.68 -0.38 -7.91
CA ASP A 99 -22.37 0.14 -7.58
C ASP A 99 -21.36 -0.33 -8.66
N PRO A 100 -20.62 0.56 -9.34
CA PRO A 100 -19.59 0.19 -10.33
C PRO A 100 -18.50 -0.74 -9.79
N ILE A 101 -18.42 -0.90 -8.47
CA ILE A 101 -17.36 -1.58 -7.72
C ILE A 101 -17.34 -3.09 -7.95
N ALA A 102 -18.49 -3.75 -8.16
CA ALA A 102 -18.54 -5.20 -8.42
C ALA A 102 -17.98 -5.59 -9.81
N CYS A 103 -17.71 -4.62 -10.69
CA CYS A 103 -17.14 -4.87 -12.01
C CYS A 103 -15.61 -5.07 -11.99
N TYR A 104 -14.92 -4.59 -10.94
CA TYR A 104 -13.46 -4.48 -10.88
C TYR A 104 -12.79 -5.51 -9.96
N THR A 105 -13.54 -6.34 -9.25
CA THR A 105 -12.98 -7.38 -8.36
C THR A 105 -12.17 -8.43 -9.12
N ASP A 106 -12.43 -8.58 -10.42
CA ASP A 106 -11.78 -9.56 -11.30
C ASP A 106 -10.46 -9.05 -11.90
N ILE A 107 -10.19 -7.73 -11.81
CA ILE A 107 -9.00 -7.14 -12.40
C ILE A 107 -7.90 -7.08 -11.33
N PRO A 108 -6.74 -7.73 -11.57
CA PRO A 108 -5.69 -7.78 -10.58
C PRO A 108 -5.11 -6.40 -10.28
N LYS A 109 -4.80 -6.16 -9.00
CA LYS A 109 -4.01 -5.00 -8.57
C LYS A 109 -2.53 -5.28 -8.80
N ILE A 110 -1.77 -4.26 -9.19
CA ILE A 110 -0.33 -4.36 -9.37
C ILE A 110 0.33 -3.76 -8.14
N ILE A 111 1.23 -4.51 -7.51
CA ILE A 111 2.12 -4.00 -6.47
C ILE A 111 3.52 -3.92 -7.07
N TYR A 112 4.05 -2.71 -7.16
CA TYR A 112 5.40 -2.46 -7.61
C TYR A 112 6.27 -2.15 -6.40
N ALA A 113 7.20 -3.05 -6.11
CA ALA A 113 8.09 -2.94 -4.98
C ALA A 113 9.53 -2.70 -5.43
N SER A 114 10.21 -1.79 -4.74
CA SER A 114 11.62 -1.49 -4.95
C SER A 114 12.35 -1.30 -3.62
N ARG A 115 13.67 -1.21 -3.64
CA ARG A 115 14.46 -1.09 -2.40
C ARG A 115 14.31 0.29 -1.78
N THR A 116 14.40 1.36 -2.57
CA THR A 116 14.40 2.74 -2.06
C THR A 116 13.26 3.57 -2.63
N HIS A 117 12.87 4.60 -1.89
CA HIS A 117 11.90 5.58 -2.35
C HIS A 117 12.39 6.38 -3.56
N SER A 118 13.70 6.63 -3.69
CA SER A 118 14.26 7.29 -4.86
C SER A 118 14.08 6.47 -6.14
N GLN A 119 14.24 5.15 -6.06
CA GLN A 119 13.95 4.24 -7.19
C GLN A 119 12.47 4.31 -7.56
N LEU A 120 11.56 4.25 -6.58
CA LEU A 120 10.13 4.38 -6.83
C LEU A 120 9.78 5.72 -7.51
N THR A 121 10.37 6.83 -7.05
CA THR A 121 10.18 8.15 -7.69
C THR A 121 10.66 8.14 -9.14
N GLN A 122 11.79 7.49 -9.43
CA GLN A 122 12.25 7.33 -10.80
C GLN A 122 11.25 6.55 -11.65
N VAL A 123 10.74 5.41 -11.17
CA VAL A 123 9.73 4.61 -11.88
C VAL A 123 8.44 5.40 -12.12
N ILE A 124 8.01 6.19 -11.15
CA ILE A 124 6.83 7.05 -11.28
C ILE A 124 7.04 8.12 -12.35
N ASN A 125 8.24 8.72 -12.42
CA ASN A 125 8.60 9.67 -13.47
C ASN A 125 8.65 9.01 -14.84
N GLU A 126 9.13 7.77 -14.94
CA GLU A 126 9.07 6.99 -16.18
C GLU A 126 7.62 6.71 -16.58
N LEU A 127 6.75 6.33 -15.64
CA LEU A 127 5.31 6.12 -15.86
C LEU A 127 4.62 7.38 -16.40
N ARG A 128 4.95 8.58 -15.88
CA ARG A 128 4.42 9.86 -16.38
C ARG A 128 4.71 10.08 -17.87
N ASN A 129 5.84 9.57 -18.35
CA ASN A 129 6.26 9.66 -19.74
C ASN A 129 5.66 8.58 -20.65
N THR A 130 4.71 7.77 -20.16
CA THR A 130 3.97 6.77 -20.96
C THR A 130 2.56 7.26 -21.34
N SER A 131 1.84 6.52 -22.19
CA SER A 131 0.42 6.76 -22.50
C SER A 131 -0.52 6.24 -21.41
N TYR A 132 -0.04 5.35 -20.54
CA TYR A 132 -0.86 4.72 -19.51
C TYR A 132 -1.25 5.72 -18.42
N ARG A 133 -2.52 5.67 -17.98
CA ARG A 133 -3.06 6.51 -16.90
C ARG A 133 -3.74 5.66 -15.82
N PRO A 134 -3.02 4.75 -15.15
CA PRO A 134 -3.58 3.98 -14.06
C PRO A 134 -3.82 4.87 -12.83
N LYS A 135 -4.72 4.46 -11.95
CA LYS A 135 -4.83 5.03 -10.61
C LYS A 135 -3.61 4.61 -9.78
N VAL A 136 -2.72 5.57 -9.50
CA VAL A 136 -1.47 5.32 -8.78
C VAL A 136 -1.62 5.63 -7.29
N CYS A 137 -1.06 4.77 -6.45
CA CYS A 137 -0.87 5.04 -5.02
C CYS A 137 0.58 4.77 -4.62
N VAL A 138 1.17 5.66 -3.82
CA VAL A 138 2.52 5.47 -3.27
C VAL A 138 2.43 5.36 -1.75
N LEU A 139 2.94 4.27 -1.19
CA LEU A 139 3.07 4.08 0.25
C LEU A 139 4.48 4.47 0.70
N GLY A 140 4.56 5.15 1.83
CA GLY A 140 5.84 5.54 2.44
C GLY A 140 5.73 5.75 3.94
N SER A 141 6.88 5.98 4.56
CA SER A 141 6.99 6.16 6.01
C SER A 141 6.43 7.51 6.46
N ARG A 142 6.19 7.63 7.77
CA ARG A 142 5.80 8.92 8.37
C ARG A 142 6.91 9.96 8.26
N GLU A 143 8.17 9.55 8.31
CA GLU A 143 9.32 10.47 8.16
C GLU A 143 9.24 11.25 6.85
N GLN A 144 8.79 10.60 5.78
CA GLN A 144 8.73 11.21 4.45
C GLN A 144 7.42 11.94 4.18
N LEU A 145 6.29 11.40 4.65
CA LEU A 145 4.95 11.91 4.33
C LEU A 145 4.37 12.87 5.38
N CYS A 146 4.93 12.92 6.60
CA CYS A 146 4.39 13.77 7.66
C CYS A 146 4.74 15.24 7.42
N ILE A 147 3.71 16.09 7.50
CA ILE A 147 3.84 17.56 7.39
C ILE A 147 3.56 18.28 8.72
N HIS A 148 3.20 17.55 9.78
CA HIS A 148 2.94 18.16 11.09
C HIS A 148 4.26 18.60 11.74
N PRO A 149 4.44 19.88 12.10
CA PRO A 149 5.75 20.43 12.50
C PRO A 149 6.33 19.75 13.74
N GLU A 150 5.53 19.52 14.78
CA GLU A 150 6.00 18.84 16.01
C GLU A 150 6.41 17.38 15.81
N VAL A 151 5.73 16.67 14.90
CA VAL A 151 6.02 15.26 14.61
C VAL A 151 7.24 15.17 13.70
N LYS A 152 7.29 15.99 12.66
CA LYS A 152 8.39 16.01 11.68
C LYS A 152 9.74 16.40 12.30
N LYS A 153 9.73 17.18 13.38
CA LYS A 153 10.94 17.60 14.10
C LYS A 153 11.64 16.48 14.88
N GLN A 154 10.97 15.37 15.17
CA GLN A 154 11.55 14.31 15.98
C GLN A 154 12.58 13.52 15.17
N GLU A 155 13.75 13.25 15.75
CA GLU A 155 14.83 12.51 15.07
C GLU A 155 14.57 11.00 15.03
N SER A 156 13.95 10.46 16.08
CA SER A 156 13.65 9.02 16.18
C SER A 156 12.32 8.66 15.53
N ASN A 157 12.36 7.67 14.64
CA ASN A 157 11.20 7.09 13.96
C ASN A 157 10.15 6.56 14.94
N HIS A 158 10.61 5.96 16.06
CA HIS A 158 9.71 5.43 17.07
C HIS A 158 8.91 6.56 17.77
N ILE A 159 9.58 7.65 18.11
CA ILE A 159 8.97 8.82 18.73
C ILE A 159 7.98 9.49 17.75
N GLN A 160 8.36 9.62 16.47
CA GLN A 160 7.47 10.13 15.43
C GLN A 160 6.17 9.31 15.34
N ILE A 161 6.27 7.98 15.33
CA ILE A 161 5.11 7.09 15.25
C ILE A 161 4.24 7.23 16.50
N HIS A 162 4.85 7.22 17.69
CA HIS A 162 4.12 7.35 18.95
C HIS A 162 3.37 8.68 19.04
N LEU A 163 4.06 9.81 18.79
CA LEU A 163 3.45 11.14 18.85
C LEU A 163 2.35 11.31 17.80
N CYS A 164 2.56 10.80 16.58
CA CYS A 164 1.54 10.78 15.53
C CYS A 164 0.28 10.04 15.99
N ARG A 165 0.42 8.83 16.53
CA ARG A 165 -0.70 8.04 17.06
C ARG A 165 -1.40 8.74 18.22
N LYS A 166 -0.64 9.33 19.15
CA LYS A 166 -1.19 10.09 20.28
C LYS A 166 -2.02 11.29 19.79
N LYS A 167 -1.50 12.06 18.83
CA LYS A 167 -2.21 13.22 18.27
C LYS A 167 -3.45 12.85 17.46
N VAL A 168 -3.40 11.73 16.74
CA VAL A 168 -4.54 11.19 16.01
C VAL A 168 -5.62 10.72 16.98
N ALA A 169 -5.25 9.97 18.02
CA ALA A 169 -6.18 9.49 19.04
C ALA A 169 -6.84 10.64 19.82
N SER A 170 -6.08 11.70 20.14
CA SER A 170 -6.63 12.90 20.78
C SER A 170 -7.30 13.88 19.83
N ARG A 171 -7.43 13.55 18.53
CA ARG A 171 -7.94 14.42 17.45
C ARG A 171 -7.27 15.81 17.39
N SER A 172 -6.04 15.93 17.88
CA SER A 172 -5.27 17.18 17.87
C SER A 172 -4.50 17.42 16.56
N CYS A 173 -4.40 16.41 15.69
CA CYS A 173 -3.77 16.56 14.38
C CYS A 173 -4.75 17.16 13.36
N HIS A 174 -4.65 18.47 13.11
CA HIS A 174 -5.49 19.17 12.14
C HIS A 174 -5.44 18.52 10.73
N PHE A 175 -4.25 18.11 10.29
CA PHE A 175 -4.08 17.49 8.97
C PHE A 175 -4.81 16.15 8.83
N TYR A 176 -4.88 15.35 9.89
CA TYR A 176 -5.56 14.04 9.86
C TYR A 176 -7.07 14.20 9.83
N ASN A 177 -7.60 15.12 10.64
CA ASN A 177 -9.04 15.36 10.74
C ASN A 177 -9.66 15.77 9.39
N ASN A 178 -8.89 16.47 8.54
CA ASN A 178 -9.34 16.91 7.22
C ASN A 178 -9.27 15.82 6.12
N VAL A 179 -8.76 14.61 6.43
CA VAL A 179 -8.52 13.58 5.40
C VAL A 179 -9.82 13.01 4.84
N GLU A 180 -10.80 12.69 5.69
CA GLU A 180 -12.04 12.04 5.24
C GLU A 180 -12.82 12.96 4.30
N GLU A 181 -13.04 14.21 4.71
CA GLU A 181 -13.78 15.21 3.94
C GLU A 181 -13.14 15.49 2.58
N LYS A 182 -11.82 15.66 2.55
CA LYS A 182 -11.10 16.05 1.32
C LYS A 182 -10.72 14.87 0.42
N SER A 183 -10.75 13.63 0.91
CA SER A 183 -10.44 12.45 0.08
C SER A 183 -11.42 12.23 -1.07
N LEU A 184 -12.59 12.86 -1.01
CA LEU A 184 -13.64 12.80 -2.03
C LEU A 184 -13.47 13.86 -3.14
N GLU A 185 -12.55 14.82 -2.97
CA GLU A 185 -12.32 15.86 -3.98
C GLU A 185 -11.60 15.28 -5.19
N GLN A 186 -12.24 15.38 -6.37
CA GLN A 186 -11.75 14.83 -7.63
C GLN A 186 -10.39 15.42 -8.07
N GLU A 187 -10.02 16.61 -7.58
CA GLU A 187 -8.71 17.24 -7.87
C GLU A 187 -7.52 16.46 -7.30
N LEU A 188 -7.75 15.62 -6.27
CA LEU A 188 -6.72 14.75 -5.70
C LEU A 188 -6.58 13.41 -6.44
N ALA A 189 -7.53 13.09 -7.33
CA ALA A 189 -7.64 11.79 -7.98
C ALA A 189 -6.95 11.69 -9.36
N SER A 190 -6.50 12.82 -9.94
CA SER A 190 -6.13 12.89 -11.36
C SER A 190 -4.65 13.08 -11.73
N PRO A 191 -3.70 13.43 -10.82
CA PRO A 191 -2.28 13.30 -11.14
C PRO A 191 -1.73 11.93 -10.70
N ILE A 192 -0.78 11.40 -11.47
CA ILE A 192 0.17 10.41 -10.94
C ILE A 192 1.02 11.14 -9.88
N LEU A 193 0.70 10.92 -8.60
CA LEU A 193 1.36 11.58 -7.48
C LEU A 193 2.52 10.74 -6.96
N ASP A 194 3.70 11.35 -6.85
CA ASP A 194 4.82 10.81 -6.09
C ASP A 194 4.77 11.30 -4.63
N ILE A 195 5.79 10.94 -3.83
CA ILE A 195 5.86 11.32 -2.41
C ILE A 195 5.97 12.83 -2.23
N GLU A 196 6.76 13.50 -3.07
CA GLU A 196 6.95 14.95 -2.96
C GLU A 196 5.67 15.70 -3.33
N ASP A 197 4.97 15.23 -4.35
CA ASP A 197 3.72 15.81 -4.80
C ASP A 197 2.59 15.58 -3.79
N LEU A 198 2.57 14.40 -3.14
CA LEU A 198 1.67 14.14 -2.01
C LEU A 198 1.93 15.12 -0.86
N VAL A 199 3.19 15.41 -0.54
CA VAL A 199 3.57 16.36 0.52
C VAL A 199 3.22 17.79 0.14
N LYS A 200 3.50 18.22 -1.10
CA LYS A 200 3.13 19.53 -1.64
C LYS A 200 1.62 19.72 -1.62
N SER A 201 0.88 18.73 -2.12
CA SER A 201 -0.59 18.72 -2.15
C SER A 201 -1.18 18.74 -0.74
N GLY A 202 -0.69 17.91 0.17
CA GLY A 202 -1.16 17.90 1.56
C GLY A 202 -0.88 19.22 2.29
N SER A 203 0.23 19.88 1.97
CA SER A 203 0.54 21.22 2.52
C SER A 203 -0.41 22.29 1.96
N LYS A 204 -0.68 22.27 0.65
CA LYS A 204 -1.61 23.19 -0.02
C LYS A 204 -3.04 23.04 0.51
N HIS A 205 -3.54 21.80 0.62
CA HIS A 205 -4.92 21.50 0.99
C HIS A 205 -5.11 21.28 2.50
N ARG A 206 -4.04 21.35 3.30
CA ARG A 206 -4.03 21.06 4.75
C ARG A 206 -4.57 19.66 5.10
N VAL A 207 -4.13 18.66 4.34
CA VAL A 207 -4.50 17.24 4.51
C VAL A 207 -3.27 16.42 4.83
N CYS A 208 -3.39 15.39 5.66
CA CYS A 208 -2.29 14.50 6.00
C CYS A 208 -1.93 13.56 4.82
N PRO A 209 -0.75 13.70 4.19
CA PRO A 209 -0.37 12.87 3.05
C PRO A 209 -0.27 11.38 3.40
N TYR A 210 0.18 11.06 4.61
CA TYR A 210 0.34 9.68 5.08
C TYR A 210 -0.99 8.91 5.16
N TYR A 211 -2.04 9.53 5.69
CA TYR A 211 -3.35 8.88 5.76
C TYR A 211 -4.11 8.99 4.43
N LEU A 212 -3.89 10.05 3.66
CA LEU A 212 -4.45 10.20 2.33
C LEU A 212 -4.00 9.05 1.40
N SER A 213 -2.71 8.75 1.33
CA SER A 213 -2.21 7.66 0.48
C SER A 213 -2.79 6.29 0.90
N ARG A 214 -3.02 6.08 2.20
CA ARG A 214 -3.66 4.85 2.70
C ARG A 214 -5.11 4.72 2.27
N ASN A 215 -5.86 5.82 2.18
CA ASN A 215 -7.23 5.81 1.67
C ASN A 215 -7.25 5.54 0.16
N LEU A 216 -6.37 6.21 -0.60
CA LEU A 216 -6.25 6.04 -2.05
C LEU A 216 -5.87 4.61 -2.47
N LYS A 217 -5.14 3.89 -1.62
CA LYS A 217 -4.75 2.48 -1.84
C LYS A 217 -5.94 1.57 -2.23
N GLN A 218 -7.13 1.80 -1.69
CA GLN A 218 -8.28 0.92 -1.96
C GLN A 218 -8.70 0.96 -3.44
N GLN A 219 -8.62 2.14 -4.05
CA GLN A 219 -9.05 2.40 -5.43
C GLN A 219 -7.89 2.35 -6.43
N ALA A 220 -6.66 2.10 -5.96
CA ALA A 220 -5.47 2.09 -6.80
C ALA A 220 -5.41 0.86 -7.72
N ASP A 221 -4.97 1.11 -8.95
CA ASP A 221 -4.66 0.11 -9.95
C ASP A 221 -3.24 -0.44 -9.76
N ILE A 222 -2.30 0.48 -9.44
CA ILE A 222 -0.90 0.20 -9.16
C ILE A 222 -0.48 0.87 -7.85
N ILE A 223 0.21 0.10 -7.00
CA ILE A 223 0.69 0.55 -5.70
C ILE A 223 2.23 0.46 -5.68
N PHE A 224 2.89 1.59 -5.52
CA PHE A 224 4.34 1.67 -5.30
C PHE A 224 4.65 1.62 -3.80
N MET A 225 5.53 0.73 -3.38
CA MET A 225 5.94 0.62 -1.97
C MET A 225 7.35 0.04 -1.81
N PRO A 226 8.04 0.24 -0.69
CA PRO A 226 9.33 -0.39 -0.47
C PRO A 226 9.19 -1.88 -0.09
N TYR A 227 10.26 -2.66 -0.28
CA TYR A 227 10.29 -4.10 0.01
C TYR A 227 9.84 -4.49 1.41
N ASN A 228 10.27 -3.72 2.41
CA ASN A 228 9.96 -4.00 3.81
C ASN A 228 8.44 -4.05 4.07
N TYR A 229 7.62 -3.32 3.31
CA TYR A 229 6.16 -3.32 3.53
C TYR A 229 5.51 -4.62 3.07
N LEU A 230 6.16 -5.37 2.17
CA LEU A 230 5.72 -6.69 1.70
C LEU A 230 6.34 -7.83 2.50
N LEU A 231 7.64 -7.73 2.80
CA LEU A 231 8.42 -8.82 3.39
C LEU A 231 8.25 -8.90 4.92
N ASP A 232 8.17 -7.76 5.61
CA ASP A 232 7.90 -7.77 7.06
C ASP A 232 6.40 -7.98 7.32
N ALA A 233 6.08 -9.09 8.00
CA ALA A 233 4.72 -9.46 8.35
C ALA A 233 4.02 -8.42 9.24
N LYS A 234 4.75 -7.70 10.11
CA LYS A 234 4.18 -6.64 10.96
C LYS A 234 3.75 -5.45 10.10
N SER A 235 4.64 -4.98 9.23
CA SER A 235 4.37 -3.90 8.28
C SER A 235 3.22 -4.24 7.32
N ARG A 236 3.23 -5.46 6.76
CA ARG A 236 2.17 -5.93 5.86
C ARG A 236 0.78 -5.90 6.50
N ARG A 237 0.67 -6.35 7.76
CA ARG A 237 -0.56 -6.26 8.55
C ARG A 237 -0.94 -4.82 8.87
N ALA A 238 0.02 -3.98 9.28
CA ALA A 238 -0.24 -2.58 9.60
C ALA A 238 -0.78 -1.78 8.40
N HIS A 239 -0.35 -2.14 7.19
CA HIS A 239 -0.81 -1.53 5.94
C HIS A 239 -2.00 -2.26 5.28
N ASN A 240 -2.54 -3.34 5.88
CA ASN A 240 -3.66 -4.15 5.35
C ASN A 240 -3.44 -4.57 3.88
N ILE A 241 -2.24 -5.02 3.53
CA ILE A 241 -1.91 -5.44 2.15
C ILE A 241 -2.41 -6.87 1.93
N ASP A 242 -3.36 -7.02 1.01
CA ASP A 242 -3.81 -8.32 0.50
C ASP A 242 -3.02 -8.67 -0.76
N LEU A 243 -2.52 -9.90 -0.84
CA LEU A 243 -1.76 -10.41 -1.99
C LEU A 243 -2.64 -11.25 -2.93
N LYS A 244 -3.85 -11.61 -2.48
CA LYS A 244 -4.73 -12.49 -3.23
C LYS A 244 -5.20 -11.80 -4.51
N GLY A 245 -4.98 -12.46 -5.66
CA GLY A 245 -5.35 -11.90 -6.96
C GLY A 245 -4.54 -10.64 -7.34
N THR A 246 -3.34 -10.46 -6.77
CA THR A 246 -2.45 -9.33 -7.10
C THR A 246 -1.22 -9.80 -7.88
N VAL A 247 -0.70 -8.92 -8.73
CA VAL A 247 0.58 -9.08 -9.39
C VAL A 247 1.62 -8.34 -8.57
N VAL A 248 2.61 -9.05 -8.03
CA VAL A 248 3.71 -8.46 -7.26
C VAL A 248 4.95 -8.40 -8.14
N ILE A 249 5.52 -7.21 -8.26
CA ILE A 249 6.74 -6.94 -9.01
C ILE A 249 7.82 -6.53 -8.02
N PHE A 250 8.93 -7.25 -8.00
CA PHE A 250 10.16 -6.84 -7.32
C PHE A 250 11.15 -6.32 -8.37
N ASP A 251 11.47 -5.01 -8.34
CA ASP A 251 12.50 -4.45 -9.22
C ASP A 251 13.79 -4.14 -8.46
N GLU A 252 14.93 -4.55 -9.02
CA GLU A 252 16.23 -4.65 -8.33
C GLU A 252 16.20 -5.65 -7.15
N ALA A 253 15.71 -6.86 -7.41
CA ALA A 253 15.45 -7.91 -6.40
C ALA A 253 16.71 -8.59 -5.82
N HIS A 254 17.92 -8.16 -6.18
CA HIS A 254 19.17 -8.76 -5.69
C HIS A 254 19.36 -8.62 -4.17
N ASN A 255 18.64 -7.68 -3.52
CA ASN A 255 18.73 -7.46 -2.07
C ASN A 255 17.58 -8.13 -1.27
N VAL A 256 16.69 -8.88 -1.92
CA VAL A 256 15.50 -9.42 -1.24
C VAL A 256 15.88 -10.37 -0.11
N GLU A 257 16.90 -11.22 -0.31
CA GLU A 257 17.40 -12.14 0.72
C GLU A 257 17.85 -11.39 1.99
N LYS A 258 18.73 -10.42 1.83
CA LYS A 258 19.24 -9.60 2.95
C LYS A 258 18.12 -8.87 3.69
N MET A 259 17.10 -8.37 2.97
CA MET A 259 15.94 -7.73 3.61
C MET A 259 15.09 -8.71 4.41
N CYS A 260 14.94 -9.95 3.94
CA CYS A 260 14.27 -11.01 4.69
C CYS A 260 15.05 -11.39 5.95
N GLU A 261 16.38 -11.50 5.84
CA GLU A 261 17.27 -11.77 6.98
C GLU A 261 17.16 -10.68 8.04
N GLU A 262 17.32 -9.41 7.67
CA GLU A 262 17.21 -8.25 8.57
C GLU A 262 15.81 -8.11 9.20
N SER A 263 14.75 -8.53 8.51
CA SER A 263 13.38 -8.49 9.05
C SER A 263 13.12 -9.58 10.08
N ALA A 264 13.90 -10.67 10.05
CA ALA A 264 13.77 -11.83 10.93
C ALA A 264 14.82 -11.84 12.05
N SER A 265 15.90 -11.08 11.91
CA SER A 265 16.94 -10.92 12.92
C SER A 265 16.67 -9.74 13.86
N PHE A 266 17.26 -9.80 15.05
CA PHE A 266 17.39 -8.67 15.95
C PHE A 266 18.71 -8.82 16.69
N ASP A 267 19.37 -7.70 16.95
CA ASP A 267 20.57 -7.66 17.77
C ASP A 267 20.19 -7.21 19.18
N LEU A 268 20.78 -7.84 20.19
CA LEU A 268 20.62 -7.46 21.59
C LEU A 268 21.99 -7.12 22.16
N THR A 269 22.25 -5.83 22.39
CA THR A 269 23.51 -5.38 22.94
C THR A 269 23.46 -5.35 24.48
N PRO A 270 24.61 -5.44 25.17
CA PRO A 270 24.66 -5.24 26.62
C PRO A 270 24.09 -3.88 27.07
N HIS A 271 24.20 -2.86 26.22
CA HIS A 271 23.60 -1.55 26.46
C HIS A 271 22.07 -1.61 26.45
N ASP A 272 21.46 -2.37 25.54
CA ASP A 272 20.01 -2.56 25.49
C ASP A 272 19.49 -3.27 26.74
N LEU A 273 20.25 -4.26 27.24
CA LEU A 273 19.95 -4.96 28.49
C LEU A 273 20.04 -4.02 29.70
N ALA A 274 21.12 -3.25 29.82
CA ALA A 274 21.29 -2.28 30.90
C ALA A 274 20.18 -1.22 30.89
N SER A 275 19.89 -0.65 29.71
CA SER A 275 18.79 0.30 29.54
C SER A 275 17.43 -0.31 29.89
N GLY A 276 17.23 -1.60 29.59
CA GLY A 276 16.03 -2.34 29.97
C GLY A 276 15.87 -2.49 31.49
N LEU A 277 16.97 -2.75 32.22
CA LEU A 277 16.97 -2.81 33.68
C LEU A 277 16.63 -1.45 34.30
N ASP A 278 17.24 -0.37 33.80
CA ASP A 278 16.96 0.98 34.29
C ASP A 278 15.47 1.36 34.12
N ILE A 279 14.86 0.98 32.99
CA ILE A 279 13.42 1.21 32.75
C ILE A 279 12.56 0.37 33.70
N ILE A 280 12.94 -0.88 33.98
CA ILE A 280 12.21 -1.73 34.93
C ILE A 280 12.24 -1.11 36.33
N ASP A 281 13.40 -0.65 36.78
CA ASP A 281 13.56 0.00 38.09
C ASP A 281 12.67 1.26 38.18
N GLN A 282 12.67 2.09 37.13
CA GLN A 282 11.80 3.27 37.07
C GLN A 282 10.31 2.91 37.16
N VAL A 283 9.87 1.86 36.45
CA VAL A 283 8.48 1.40 36.49
C VAL A 283 8.13 0.87 37.88
N LEU A 284 9.03 0.12 38.53
CA LEU A 284 8.82 -0.39 39.88
C LEU A 284 8.67 0.75 40.90
N GLU A 285 9.46 1.81 40.76
CA GLU A 285 9.30 3.01 41.60
C GLU A 285 7.95 3.70 41.41
N GLU A 286 7.48 3.87 40.16
CA GLU A 286 6.19 4.48 39.86
C GLU A 286 5.02 3.65 40.39
N GLN A 287 5.09 2.31 40.26
CA GLN A 287 4.10 1.40 40.83
C GLN A 287 4.06 1.48 42.36
N THR A 288 5.22 1.57 43.00
CA THR A 288 5.32 1.70 44.47
C THR A 288 4.73 3.03 44.94
N LYS A 289 5.00 4.14 44.24
CA LYS A 289 4.40 5.45 44.53
C LYS A 289 2.88 5.44 44.36
N THR A 290 2.38 4.76 43.34
CA THR A 290 0.93 4.64 43.08
C THR A 290 0.24 3.77 44.15
N ALA A 291 0.87 2.66 44.56
CA ALA A 291 0.38 1.79 45.63
C ALA A 291 0.39 2.46 47.01
N GLN A 292 1.28 3.43 47.24
CA GLN A 292 1.28 4.25 48.46
C GLN A 292 0.23 5.38 48.43
N GLN A 293 -0.34 5.69 47.26
CA GLN A 293 -1.30 6.78 47.06
C GLN A 293 -2.77 6.34 46.92
N GLY A 294 -3.08 5.04 46.88
CA GLY A 294 -4.43 4.50 47.09
C GLY A 294 -4.36 3.30 48.03
N GLU A 295 -5.08 3.20 49.14
CA GLU A 295 -6.36 3.80 49.58
C GLU A 295 -6.49 3.63 51.13
N PRO A 296 -7.52 4.21 51.80
CA PRO A 296 -8.68 3.36 52.03
C PRO A 296 -10.03 4.06 51.74
N HIS A 297 -10.85 3.39 50.93
CA HIS A 297 -12.30 3.56 50.92
C HIS A 297 -12.87 3.29 52.34
N PRO A 298 -13.83 4.08 52.85
CA PRO A 298 -14.42 3.85 54.15
C PRO A 298 -15.30 2.59 54.12
N GLU A 299 -15.08 1.70 55.09
CA GLU A 299 -15.88 0.50 55.30
C GLU A 299 -17.37 0.86 55.42
N PHE A 300 -18.15 0.10 54.66
CA PHE A 300 -19.59 0.01 54.68
C PHE A 300 -20.12 -0.06 56.12
N SER A 301 -20.95 0.91 56.52
CA SER A 301 -21.90 0.70 57.60
C SER A 301 -22.89 -0.40 57.17
N ALA A 302 -22.84 -1.54 57.83
CA ALA A 302 -23.95 -2.48 57.85
C ALA A 302 -24.34 -2.67 59.32
N ASP A 303 -25.50 -2.10 59.63
CA ASP A 303 -26.17 -2.12 60.91
C ASP A 303 -26.18 -3.49 61.58
N SER A 304 -26.05 -3.42 62.89
CA SER A 304 -26.50 -4.40 63.87
C SER A 304 -27.87 -4.99 63.55
N THR A 305 -27.98 -6.32 63.58
CA THR A 305 -29.08 -7.01 64.29
C THR A 305 -28.75 -8.50 64.40
N SER A 306 -28.70 -8.96 65.65
CA SER A 306 -28.76 -10.35 66.09
C SER A 306 -29.75 -10.41 67.25
N PRO A 307 -30.24 -11.59 67.68
CA PRO A 307 -30.37 -12.89 67.03
C PRO A 307 -31.82 -13.25 66.65
#